data_AF-A0A923VU47-F1
#
_entry.id   AF-A0A923VU47-F1
#
_cell.length_a   1.000
_cell.length_b   1.000
_cell.length_c   1.000
_cell.angle_alpha   90.00
_cell.angle_beta   90.00
_cell.angle_gamma   90.00
#
_symmetry.space_group_name_H-M   'P 1'
#
loop_
_entity.id
_entity.type
_entity.pdbx_description
1 polymer ?
#
loop_
_entity_poly.entity_id
_entity_poly.type
_entity_poly.pdbx_seq_one_letter_code
_entity_poly.pdbx_strand_id
1 'polypeptide(L)'
;ALFFIAILTLNGCNVEDNNPKFHYEILPIESYSVPKSFVLGQTYPIKMKYKKGTNCNQFQGFYYEKNLNVRTIAIQTVVYENPKCLADTTSVEVSFNFYVTSNGSYIFKFFKGVDEAGNDLFHEVEIPVN
;
A
#
# COMPACT_ATOMS: atom_id res chain seq x y z
N ALA A 1 -9.61 46.58 -45.62
CA ALA A 1 -10.57 45.77 -44.85
C ALA A 1 -9.87 45.31 -43.58
N LEU A 2 -10.53 45.44 -42.42
CA LEU A 2 -9.98 45.27 -41.08
C LEU A 2 -9.48 43.84 -40.81
N PHE A 3 -8.30 43.74 -40.19
CA PHE A 3 -7.81 42.52 -39.54
C PHE A 3 -8.53 42.36 -38.19
N PHE A 4 -9.39 41.34 -38.05
CA PHE A 4 -10.03 40.98 -36.78
C PHE A 4 -9.10 40.04 -36.00
N ILE A 5 -8.48 40.55 -34.93
CA ILE A 5 -7.75 39.74 -33.95
C ILE A 5 -8.73 39.40 -32.83
N ALA A 6 -9.15 38.13 -32.76
CA ALA A 6 -9.95 37.61 -31.67
C ALA A 6 -9.02 37.29 -30.47
N ILE A 7 -9.10 38.09 -29.41
CA ILE A 7 -8.40 37.86 -28.15
C ILE A 7 -9.27 36.90 -27.33
N LEU A 8 -8.91 35.62 -27.33
CA LEU A 8 -9.44 34.62 -26.41
C LEU A 8 -8.73 34.80 -25.06
N THR A 9 -9.37 35.48 -24.12
CA THR A 9 -8.93 35.51 -22.73
C THR A 9 -9.32 34.19 -22.05
N LEU A 10 -8.33 33.32 -21.85
CA LEU A 10 -8.46 32.15 -20.99
C LEU A 10 -8.56 32.63 -19.54
N ASN A 11 -9.78 32.75 -19.01
CA ASN A 11 -10.00 32.91 -17.59
C ASN A 11 -9.72 31.55 -16.93
N GLY A 12 -8.52 31.39 -16.37
CA GLY A 12 -8.18 30.22 -15.56
C GLY A 12 -9.02 30.23 -14.27
N CYS A 13 -9.74 29.15 -14.00
CA CYS A 13 -10.36 28.93 -12.69
C CYS A 13 -9.26 28.75 -11.64
N ASN A 14 -9.03 29.75 -10.78
CA ASN A 14 -8.27 29.57 -9.56
C ASN A 14 -9.21 28.92 -8.53
N VAL A 15 -9.21 27.59 -8.49
CA VAL A 15 -9.90 26.86 -7.41
C VAL A 15 -9.03 26.98 -6.18
N GLU A 16 -9.36 27.90 -5.27
CA GLU A 16 -8.81 27.89 -3.92
C GLU A 16 -9.23 26.59 -3.26
N ASP A 17 -8.33 25.61 -3.27
CA ASP A 17 -8.62 24.25 -2.85
C ASP A 17 -8.57 24.18 -1.31
N ASN A 18 -9.70 24.45 -0.66
CA ASN A 18 -9.90 24.31 0.79
C ASN A 18 -10.05 22.84 1.23
N ASN A 19 -9.73 21.87 0.37
CA ASN A 19 -9.82 20.46 0.71
C ASN A 19 -8.69 20.04 1.67
N PRO A 20 -8.95 19.08 2.58
CA PRO A 20 -7.90 18.48 3.40
C PRO A 20 -6.82 17.88 2.50
N LYS A 21 -5.58 18.31 2.69
CA LYS A 21 -4.44 17.73 1.96
C LYS A 21 -4.10 16.37 2.53
N PHE A 22 -3.83 15.41 1.66
CA PHE A 22 -3.43 14.06 2.04
C PHE A 22 -2.49 13.46 1.00
N HIS A 23 -1.72 12.46 1.41
CA HIS A 23 -0.94 11.61 0.50
C HIS A 23 -0.99 10.15 0.94
N TYR A 24 -0.58 9.24 0.06
CA TYR A 24 -0.42 7.84 0.39
C TYR A 24 1.01 7.54 0.78
N GLU A 25 1.18 6.68 1.77
CA GLU A 25 2.48 6.23 2.25
C GLU A 25 2.51 4.70 2.32
N ILE A 26 3.59 4.11 1.80
CA ILE A 26 3.87 2.67 1.92
C ILE A 26 4.71 2.43 3.15
N LEU A 27 4.19 1.62 4.08
CA LEU A 27 4.84 1.29 5.33
C LEU A 27 5.36 -0.15 5.35
N PRO A 28 6.52 -0.38 6.00
CA PRO A 28 7.09 -1.71 6.14
C PRO A 28 6.24 -2.61 7.04
N ILE A 29 6.22 -3.90 6.73
CA ILE A 29 5.55 -4.92 7.52
C ILE A 29 6.48 -5.33 8.66
N GLU A 30 6.09 -5.07 9.90
CA GLU A 30 6.84 -5.45 11.11
C GLU A 30 6.86 -6.97 11.26
N SER A 31 5.68 -7.61 11.24
CA SER A 31 5.52 -9.06 11.36
C SER A 31 4.32 -9.55 10.57
N TYR A 32 4.28 -10.85 10.28
CA TYR A 32 3.17 -11.47 9.55
C TYR A 32 2.92 -12.91 10.03
N SER A 33 1.72 -13.41 9.73
CA SER A 33 1.33 -14.79 9.96
C SER A 33 0.66 -15.34 8.70
N VAL A 34 1.22 -16.44 8.20
CA VAL A 34 0.76 -17.19 7.02
C VAL A 34 0.70 -18.67 7.34
N PRO A 35 -0.26 -19.44 6.77
CA PRO A 35 -0.27 -20.89 6.88
C PRO A 35 1.01 -21.53 6.34
N LYS A 36 1.38 -22.69 6.88
CA LYS A 36 2.55 -23.45 6.40
C LYS A 36 2.33 -24.11 5.04
N SER A 37 1.08 -24.32 4.66
CA SER A 37 0.66 -24.86 3.37
C SER A 37 -0.76 -24.41 3.07
N PHE A 38 -1.12 -24.46 1.80
CA PHE A 38 -2.45 -24.17 1.30
C PHE A 38 -3.11 -25.41 0.70
N VAL A 39 -4.43 -25.37 0.59
CA VAL A 39 -5.23 -26.31 -0.18
C VAL A 39 -5.91 -25.55 -1.31
N LEU A 40 -5.87 -26.09 -2.53
CA LEU A 40 -6.47 -25.46 -3.71
C LEU A 40 -7.98 -25.21 -3.49
N GLY A 41 -8.44 -24.01 -3.84
CA GLY A 41 -9.84 -23.62 -3.70
C GLY A 41 -10.26 -23.25 -2.27
N GLN A 42 -9.32 -23.17 -1.32
CA GLN A 42 -9.57 -22.66 0.04
C GLN A 42 -9.14 -21.19 0.17
N THR A 43 -9.67 -20.55 1.22
CA THR A 43 -9.35 -19.16 1.57
C THR A 43 -8.66 -19.11 2.93
N TYR A 44 -7.56 -18.36 3.01
CA TYR A 44 -6.78 -18.22 4.24
C TYR A 44 -6.59 -16.75 4.63
N PRO A 45 -6.72 -16.40 5.92
CA PRO A 45 -6.37 -15.06 6.38
C PRO A 45 -4.86 -14.89 6.40
N ILE A 46 -4.37 -13.86 5.70
CA ILE A 46 -2.98 -13.40 5.77
C ILE A 46 -2.96 -12.20 6.71
N LYS A 47 -2.28 -12.35 7.86
CA LYS A 47 -2.21 -11.31 8.88
C LYS A 47 -0.87 -10.61 8.86
N MET A 48 -0.87 -9.30 9.04
CA MET A 48 0.34 -8.47 9.10
C MET A 48 0.21 -7.43 10.21
N LYS A 49 1.34 -7.06 10.81
CA LYS A 49 1.44 -5.91 11.73
C LYS A 49 2.36 -4.86 11.16
N TYR A 50 2.07 -3.60 11.43
CA TYR A 50 2.90 -2.46 11.07
C TYR A 50 2.79 -1.36 12.13
N LYS A 51 3.79 -0.46 12.17
CA LYS A 51 3.76 0.74 13.02
C LYS A 51 3.21 1.90 12.21
N LYS A 52 2.31 2.70 12.80
CA LYS A 52 1.65 3.80 12.09
C LYS A 52 2.59 4.92 11.65
N GLY A 53 3.69 5.16 12.35
CA GLY A 53 4.58 6.29 12.08
C GLY A 53 4.06 7.56 12.77
N THR A 54 2.87 8.03 12.38
CA THR A 54 2.18 9.17 13.03
C THR A 54 0.71 8.88 13.33
N ASN A 55 0.12 9.67 14.22
CA ASN A 55 -1.31 9.59 14.53
C ASN A 55 -2.21 10.02 13.36
N CYS A 56 -1.65 10.63 12.32
CA CYS A 56 -2.32 11.02 11.08
C CYS A 56 -2.33 9.92 10.02
N ASN A 57 -1.50 8.87 10.18
CA ASN A 57 -1.56 7.69 9.32
C ASN A 57 -2.82 6.88 9.65
N GLN A 58 -3.58 6.55 8.62
CA GLN A 58 -4.72 5.63 8.70
C GLN A 58 -4.53 4.49 7.70
N PHE A 59 -4.86 3.27 8.13
CA PHE A 59 -4.85 2.12 7.24
C PHE A 59 -5.82 2.35 6.08
N GLN A 60 -5.31 2.37 4.85
CA GLN A 60 -6.12 2.50 3.64
C GLN A 60 -6.30 1.15 2.95
N GLY A 61 -5.29 0.28 3.02
CA GLY A 61 -5.32 -1.02 2.39
C GLY A 61 -3.93 -1.64 2.26
N PHE A 62 -3.80 -2.54 1.31
CA PHE A 62 -2.54 -3.20 0.99
C PHE A 62 -2.08 -2.76 -0.40
N TYR A 63 -0.81 -2.41 -0.53
CA TYR A 63 -0.16 -2.51 -1.83
C TYR A 63 -0.06 -4.00 -2.15
N TYR A 64 -0.56 -4.40 -3.31
CA TYR A 64 -0.63 -5.81 -3.69
C TYR A 64 -0.33 -5.97 -5.17
N GLU A 65 0.82 -6.55 -5.46
CA GLU A 65 1.23 -6.87 -6.83
C GLU A 65 1.25 -8.39 -7.03
N LYS A 66 0.75 -8.82 -8.19
CA LYS A 66 0.68 -10.23 -8.58
C LYS A 66 1.50 -10.45 -9.83
N ASN A 67 2.49 -11.34 -9.73
CA ASN A 67 3.19 -11.90 -10.88
C ASN A 67 3.18 -13.43 -10.79
N LEU A 68 2.40 -14.11 -11.64
CA LEU A 68 2.15 -15.57 -11.56
C LEU A 68 1.72 -16.00 -10.14
N ASN A 69 2.55 -16.81 -9.45
CA ASN A 69 2.36 -17.25 -8.06
C ASN A 69 3.15 -16.41 -7.03
N VAL A 70 3.83 -15.35 -7.47
CA VAL A 70 4.49 -14.38 -6.60
C VAL A 70 3.47 -13.31 -6.18
N ARG A 71 3.47 -12.95 -4.90
CA ARG A 71 2.67 -11.88 -4.30
C ARG A 71 3.58 -10.92 -3.57
N THR A 72 3.67 -9.69 -4.05
CA THR A 72 4.39 -8.61 -3.35
C THR A 72 3.39 -7.79 -2.56
N ILE A 73 3.64 -7.64 -1.25
CA ILE A 73 2.69 -7.05 -0.31
C ILE A 73 3.39 -6.01 0.55
N ALA A 74 2.76 -4.84 0.67
CA ALA A 74 3.12 -3.80 1.64
C ALA A 74 1.86 -3.19 2.27
N ILE A 75 2.03 -2.42 3.36
CA ILE A 75 0.92 -1.68 3.96
C ILE A 75 0.80 -0.33 3.26
N GLN A 76 -0.40 0.01 2.79
CA GLN A 76 -0.70 1.34 2.28
C GLN A 76 -1.52 2.10 3.31
N THR A 77 -1.03 3.27 3.70
CA THR A 77 -1.74 4.21 4.56
C THR A 77 -2.08 5.49 3.81
N VAL A 78 -3.13 6.16 4.25
CA VAL A 78 -3.37 7.57 3.93
C VAL A 78 -2.85 8.41 5.09
N VAL A 79 -2.19 9.52 4.76
CA VAL A 79 -1.66 10.49 5.72
C VAL A 79 -2.35 11.81 5.49
N TYR A 80 -3.12 12.27 6.48
CA TYR A 80 -3.72 13.60 6.44
C TYR A 80 -2.69 14.64 6.86
N GLU A 81 -2.43 15.62 6.00
CA GLU A 81 -1.47 16.68 6.27
C GLU A 81 -2.05 17.62 7.33
N ASN A 82 -1.54 17.53 8.55
CA ASN A 82 -1.97 18.35 9.67
C ASN A 82 -0.75 18.76 10.51
N PRO A 83 -0.59 20.06 10.85
CA PRO A 83 0.51 20.49 11.71
C PRO A 83 0.48 19.88 13.12
N LYS A 84 -0.62 19.26 13.53
CA LYS A 84 -0.79 18.57 14.82
C LYS A 84 -0.47 17.06 14.76
N CYS A 85 0.06 16.54 13.65
CA CYS A 85 0.50 15.15 13.59
C CYS A 85 1.63 14.91 14.59
N LEU A 86 1.51 13.85 15.38
CA LEU A 86 2.49 13.42 16.38
C LEU A 86 2.96 12.01 16.04
N ALA A 87 4.21 11.68 16.42
CA ALA A 87 4.74 10.34 16.28
C ALA A 87 3.83 9.32 16.99
N ASP A 88 3.53 8.23 16.29
CA ASP A 88 2.67 7.14 16.77
C ASP A 88 3.31 5.81 16.37
N THR A 89 3.96 5.17 17.33
CA THR A 89 4.60 3.87 17.14
C THR A 89 3.67 2.70 17.44
N THR A 90 2.36 2.93 17.54
CA THR A 90 1.38 1.87 17.80
C THR A 90 1.47 0.82 16.70
N SER A 91 1.61 -0.45 17.11
CA SER A 91 1.57 -1.59 16.22
C SER A 91 0.11 -1.98 15.97
N VAL A 92 -0.29 -2.01 14.70
CA VAL A 92 -1.66 -2.30 14.25
C VAL A 92 -1.66 -3.61 13.48
N GLU A 93 -2.55 -4.55 13.84
CA GLU A 93 -2.77 -5.78 13.09
C GLU A 93 -3.86 -5.58 12.03
N VAL A 94 -3.55 -5.97 10.80
CA VAL A 94 -4.46 -5.96 9.65
C VAL A 94 -4.40 -7.30 8.93
N SER A 95 -5.46 -7.66 8.21
CA SER A 95 -5.47 -8.89 7.44
C SER A 95 -6.32 -8.80 6.19
N PHE A 96 -6.02 -9.66 5.22
CA PHE A 96 -6.90 -9.93 4.08
C PHE A 96 -7.05 -11.43 3.87
N ASN A 97 -8.12 -11.80 3.17
CA ASN A 97 -8.41 -13.18 2.82
C ASN A 97 -7.79 -13.52 1.47
N PHE A 98 -6.88 -14.49 1.44
CA PHE A 98 -6.21 -14.98 0.25
C PHE A 98 -6.88 -16.25 -0.27
N TYR A 99 -7.44 -16.20 -1.48
CA TYR A 99 -8.06 -17.34 -2.15
C TYR A 99 -7.05 -18.07 -3.05
N VAL A 100 -6.88 -19.37 -2.82
CA VAL A 100 -5.87 -20.21 -3.46
C VAL A 100 -6.39 -20.70 -4.81
N THR A 101 -5.78 -20.23 -5.90
CA THR A 101 -6.25 -20.44 -7.29
C THR A 101 -5.27 -21.18 -8.19
N SER A 102 -4.16 -21.66 -7.63
CA SER A 102 -3.04 -22.28 -8.36
C SER A 102 -2.59 -23.49 -7.56
N ASN A 103 -2.20 -24.55 -8.26
CA ASN A 103 -1.67 -25.78 -7.67
C ASN A 103 -0.16 -25.72 -7.42
N GLY A 104 0.54 -24.71 -7.93
CA GLY A 104 1.94 -24.46 -7.60
C GLY A 104 2.11 -23.69 -6.28
N SER A 105 3.28 -23.81 -5.65
CA SER A 105 3.65 -22.99 -4.48
C SER A 105 3.49 -21.50 -4.75
N TYR A 106 3.16 -20.75 -3.70
CA TYR A 106 3.12 -19.29 -3.72
C TYR A 106 4.34 -18.71 -3.04
N ILE A 107 4.93 -17.67 -3.62
CA ILE A 107 5.99 -16.88 -2.99
C ILE A 107 5.37 -15.57 -2.53
N PHE A 108 5.41 -15.30 -1.23
CA PHE A 108 5.01 -14.02 -0.67
C PHE A 108 6.25 -13.19 -0.37
N LYS A 109 6.29 -11.97 -0.91
CA LYS A 109 7.31 -10.96 -0.63
C LYS A 109 6.70 -9.88 0.26
N PHE A 110 7.05 -9.90 1.54
CA PHE A 110 6.58 -8.91 2.51
C PHE A 110 7.58 -7.76 2.59
N PHE A 111 7.15 -6.55 2.22
CA PHE A 111 7.99 -5.36 2.22
C PHE A 111 8.54 -5.03 3.62
N LYS A 112 9.84 -4.74 3.69
CA LYS A 112 10.60 -4.47 4.92
C LYS A 112 11.21 -3.07 4.98
N GLY A 113 10.91 -2.22 4.00
CA GLY A 113 11.47 -0.88 3.88
C GLY A 113 12.43 -0.79 2.71
N VAL A 114 13.18 0.30 2.65
CA VAL A 114 14.20 0.55 1.63
C VAL A 114 15.59 0.50 2.26
N ASP A 115 16.57 0.05 1.50
CA ASP A 115 17.98 0.12 1.89
C ASP A 115 18.57 1.53 1.68
N GLU A 116 19.86 1.71 2.02
CA GLU A 116 20.58 2.98 1.86
C GLU A 116 20.72 3.42 0.39
N ALA A 117 20.62 2.49 -0.56
CA ALA A 117 20.67 2.75 -1.99
C ALA A 117 19.29 3.00 -2.60
N GLY A 118 18.22 2.94 -1.79
CA GLY A 118 16.84 3.15 -2.23
C GLY A 118 16.18 1.92 -2.86
N ASN A 119 16.76 0.72 -2.70
CA ASN A 119 16.15 -0.51 -3.17
C ASN A 119 15.16 -1.05 -2.14
N ASP A 120 14.04 -1.59 -2.62
CA ASP A 120 13.05 -2.25 -1.78
C ASP A 120 13.60 -3.56 -1.20
N LEU A 121 13.45 -3.70 0.12
CA LEU A 121 13.79 -4.91 0.85
C LEU A 121 12.53 -5.73 1.09
N PHE A 122 12.62 -7.05 0.89
CA PHE A 122 11.53 -7.98 1.12
C PHE A 122 11.98 -9.14 1.99
N HIS A 123 11.07 -9.62 2.85
CA HIS A 123 11.19 -10.96 3.40
C HIS A 123 10.32 -11.90 2.58
N GLU A 124 10.95 -12.91 1.98
CA GLU A 124 10.30 -13.85 1.06
C GLU A 124 10.00 -15.18 1.77
N VAL A 125 8.79 -15.71 1.58
CA VAL A 125 8.41 -17.05 2.05
C VAL A 125 7.68 -17.81 0.96
N GLU A 126 8.05 -19.07 0.78
CA GLU A 126 7.38 -20.00 -0.12
C GLU A 126 6.38 -20.86 0.66
N ILE A 127 5.12 -20.87 0.21
CA ILE A 127 4.03 -21.64 0.80
C ILE A 127 3.55 -22.68 -0.23
N PRO A 128 3.75 -23.99 0.02
CA PRO A 128 3.31 -25.04 -0.89
C PRO A 128 1.79 -25.18 -0.91
N VAL A 129 1.27 -25.72 -2.01
CA VAL A 129 -0.15 -26.11 -2.16
C VAL A 129 -0.21 -27.64 -2.19
N ASN A 130 -1.01 -28.23 -1.29
CA ASN A 130 -1.19 -29.67 -1.12
C ASN A 130 -2.63 -30.10 -1.41
#